data_AF-A0A961ANZ8-F1
#
_entry.id   AF-A0A961ANZ8-F1
#
_cell.length_a   1.000
_cell.length_b   1.000
_cell.length_c   1.000
_cell.angle_alpha   90.00
_cell.angle_beta   90.00
_cell.angle_gamma   90.00
#
_symmetry.space_group_name_H-M   'P 1'
#
loop_
_entity.id
_entity.type
_entity.pdbx_description
1 polymer ?
#
loop_
_entity_poly.entity_id
_entity_poly.type
_entity_poly.pdbx_seq_one_letter_code
_entity_poly.pdbx_strand_id
1 'polypeptide(L)'
;MGRPLILFLALLLCASASWRETFANEQPSQAPRPNIILIMADDMGWSDVGCYGSEIPTPNIDRLAVEGMQFTQFYNNAKCTTTRASLLTGLYPRNGGRGIELLTPNMLTLGEALKLAGYQ
;
A
#
# COMPACT_ATOMS: atom_id res chain seq x y z
N MET A 1 50.62 35.78 21.35
CA MET A 1 49.52 36.10 20.40
C MET A 1 48.93 34.88 19.66
N GLY A 2 49.06 33.62 20.14
CA GLY A 2 48.62 32.43 19.37
C GLY A 2 47.82 31.36 20.14
N ARG A 3 47.44 31.59 21.40
CA ARG A 3 46.75 30.59 22.25
C ARG A 3 45.19 30.58 22.20
N PRO A 4 44.45 31.63 21.79
CA PRO A 4 42.98 31.57 21.77
C PRO A 4 42.38 30.87 20.53
N LEU A 5 43.12 30.80 19.42
CA LEU A 5 42.63 30.20 18.17
C LEU A 5 42.59 28.65 18.24
N ILE A 6 43.52 28.04 18.97
CA ILE A 6 43.61 26.57 19.14
C ILE A 6 42.46 26.05 20.02
N LEU A 7 42.08 26.80 21.06
CA LEU A 7 40.96 26.44 21.94
C LEU A 7 39.60 26.54 21.23
N PHE A 8 39.41 27.52 20.35
CA PHE A 8 38.18 27.66 19.55
C PHE A 8 38.02 26.55 18.49
N LEU A 9 39.13 26.14 17.83
CA LEU A 9 39.13 25.03 16.87
C LEU A 9 38.88 23.67 17.55
N ALA A 10 39.41 23.46 18.76
CA ALA A 10 39.17 22.23 19.52
C ALA A 10 37.70 22.07 19.95
N LEU A 11 37.04 23.16 20.37
CA LEU A 11 35.62 23.15 20.76
C LEU A 11 34.67 22.87 19.58
N LEU A 12 34.99 23.37 18.38
CA LEU A 12 34.24 23.08 17.15
C LEU A 12 34.36 21.61 16.72
N LEU A 13 35.53 20.99 16.91
CA LEU A 13 35.75 19.57 16.63
C LEU A 13 34.99 18.66 17.61
N CYS A 14 35.00 18.96 18.91
CA CYS A 14 34.23 18.20 19.91
C CYS A 14 32.71 18.33 19.72
N ALA A 15 32.21 19.52 19.36
CA ALA A 15 30.79 19.68 19.07
C ALA A 15 30.36 18.78 17.91
N SER A 16 31.13 18.68 16.83
CA SER A 16 30.81 17.83 15.66
C SER A 16 30.79 16.31 15.94
N ALA A 17 31.52 15.85 16.96
CA ALA A 17 31.57 14.44 17.33
C ALA A 17 30.30 13.97 18.06
N SER A 18 29.68 14.85 18.88
CA SER A 18 28.48 14.50 19.66
C SER A 18 27.19 14.45 18.83
N TRP A 19 27.11 15.11 17.67
CA TRP A 19 25.93 15.02 16.79
C TRP A 19 25.84 13.71 16.01
N ARG A 20 26.94 12.96 15.89
CA ARG A 20 26.99 11.72 15.11
C ARG A 20 26.42 10.50 15.83
N GLU A 21 26.36 10.51 17.16
CA GLU A 21 25.89 9.35 17.92
C GLU A 21 24.36 9.33 18.11
N THR A 22 23.69 10.48 18.07
CA THR A 22 22.24 10.56 18.33
C THR A 22 21.36 10.05 17.18
N PHE A 23 21.90 9.86 15.98
CA PHE A 23 21.17 9.31 14.82
C PHE A 23 21.58 7.89 14.45
N ALA A 24 22.50 7.30 15.20
CA ALA A 24 22.90 5.93 14.97
C ALA A 24 21.94 4.99 15.71
N ASN A 25 21.18 4.23 14.92
CA ASN A 25 20.71 2.89 15.26
C ASN A 25 19.28 2.71 15.81
N GLU A 26 18.32 3.54 15.39
CA GLU A 26 16.96 3.02 15.20
C GLU A 26 16.89 2.40 13.80
N GLN A 27 17.39 1.16 13.67
CA GLN A 27 16.89 0.30 12.60
C GLN A 27 15.39 0.13 12.89
N PRO A 28 14.49 0.52 11.97
CA PRO A 28 13.09 0.16 12.14
C PRO A 28 13.09 -1.36 12.33
N SER A 29 12.61 -1.84 13.48
CA SER A 29 12.39 -3.27 13.64
C SER A 29 11.57 -3.67 12.43
N GLN A 30 12.11 -4.54 11.55
CA GLN A 30 11.40 -4.96 10.36
C GLN A 30 10.10 -5.57 10.85
N ALA A 31 9.01 -4.80 10.77
CA ALA A 31 7.71 -5.28 11.13
C ALA A 31 7.49 -6.55 10.31
N PRO A 32 7.00 -7.64 10.93
CA PRO A 32 6.83 -8.89 10.22
C PRO A 32 6.01 -8.62 8.95
N ARG A 33 6.54 -9.07 7.81
CA ARG A 33 5.89 -8.91 6.51
C ARG A 33 4.50 -9.57 6.59
N PRO A 34 3.40 -8.82 6.42
CA PRO A 34 2.06 -9.39 6.50
C PRO A 34 1.79 -10.26 5.27
N ASN A 35 0.92 -11.25 5.38
CA ASN A 35 0.31 -11.88 4.21
C ASN A 35 -0.79 -10.97 3.64
N ILE A 36 -0.86 -10.84 2.32
CA ILE A 36 -1.88 -10.02 1.64
C ILE A 36 -2.83 -10.97 0.92
N ILE A 37 -4.13 -10.91 1.27
CA ILE A 37 -5.18 -11.71 0.65
C ILE A 37 -6.16 -10.75 -0.02
N LEU A 38 -6.29 -10.84 -1.33
CA LEU A 38 -7.27 -10.09 -2.11
C LEU A 38 -8.48 -11.00 -2.42
N ILE A 39 -9.62 -10.71 -1.80
CA ILE A 39 -10.88 -11.42 -2.04
C ILE A 39 -11.75 -10.52 -2.92
N MET A 40 -12.20 -11.04 -4.06
CA MET A 40 -13.09 -10.31 -4.98
C MET A 40 -14.26 -11.20 -5.36
N ALA A 41 -15.48 -10.73 -5.09
CA ALA A 41 -16.70 -11.35 -5.59
C ALA A 41 -17.07 -10.78 -6.96
N ASP A 42 -17.62 -11.61 -7.85
CA ASP A 42 -18.13 -11.18 -9.16
C ASP A 42 -19.61 -10.83 -9.05
N ASP A 43 -20.01 -9.73 -9.68
CA ASP A 43 -21.40 -9.23 -9.73
C ASP A 43 -22.14 -9.07 -8.37
N MET A 44 -21.41 -8.97 -7.25
CA MET A 44 -22.00 -8.68 -5.94
C MET A 44 -22.47 -7.23 -5.85
N GLY A 45 -23.74 -7.04 -5.51
CA GLY A 45 -24.35 -5.74 -5.28
C GLY A 45 -23.94 -5.12 -3.95
N TRP A 46 -24.02 -3.78 -3.87
CA TRP A 46 -23.70 -3.02 -2.67
C TRP A 46 -24.51 -3.48 -1.44
N SER A 47 -25.81 -3.72 -1.63
CA SER A 47 -26.73 -4.11 -0.57
C SER A 47 -26.81 -5.62 -0.34
N ASP A 48 -25.91 -6.42 -0.91
CA ASP A 48 -25.93 -7.88 -0.73
C ASP A 48 -25.23 -8.31 0.57
N VAL A 49 -24.41 -7.43 1.17
CA VAL A 49 -23.64 -7.69 2.40
C VAL A 49 -24.25 -6.98 3.61
N GLY A 50 -24.33 -7.70 4.74
CA GLY A 50 -24.96 -7.25 5.99
C GLY A 50 -24.43 -5.90 6.49
N CYS A 51 -23.12 -5.67 6.46
CA CYS A 51 -22.52 -4.39 6.87
C CYS A 51 -22.95 -3.17 6.02
N TYR A 52 -23.58 -3.38 4.86
CA TYR A 52 -24.18 -2.33 4.03
C TYR A 52 -25.72 -2.35 4.03
N GLY A 53 -26.36 -3.14 4.90
CA GLY A 53 -27.81 -3.18 5.10
C GLY A 53 -28.56 -4.33 4.41
N SER A 54 -27.86 -5.40 4.02
CA SER A 54 -28.49 -6.61 3.45
C SER A 54 -29.40 -7.33 4.45
N GLU A 55 -30.41 -8.02 3.93
CA GLU A 55 -31.21 -9.00 4.67
C GLU A 55 -30.55 -10.40 4.75
N ILE A 56 -29.52 -10.65 3.93
CA ILE A 56 -28.79 -11.92 3.89
C ILE A 56 -27.70 -11.91 4.97
N PRO A 57 -27.65 -12.89 5.88
CA PRO A 57 -26.60 -12.97 6.88
C PRO A 57 -25.22 -13.23 6.26
N THR A 58 -24.28 -12.30 6.45
CA THR A 58 -22.88 -12.42 5.97
C THR A 58 -21.86 -12.31 7.11
N PRO A 59 -21.96 -13.15 8.16
CA PRO A 59 -21.27 -12.92 9.44
C PRO A 59 -19.73 -12.83 9.32
N ASN A 60 -19.12 -13.52 8.36
CA ASN A 60 -17.68 -13.46 8.14
C ASN A 60 -17.24 -12.12 7.52
N ILE A 61 -18.02 -11.56 6.60
CA ILE A 61 -17.73 -10.27 5.96
C ILE A 61 -18.04 -9.14 6.93
N ASP A 62 -19.14 -9.27 7.68
CA ASP A 62 -19.54 -8.28 8.69
C ASP A 62 -18.47 -8.17 9.79
N ARG A 63 -17.92 -9.31 10.22
CA ARG A 63 -16.79 -9.33 11.17
C ARG A 63 -15.55 -8.63 10.62
N LEU A 64 -15.21 -8.83 9.34
CA LEU A 64 -14.08 -8.13 8.69
C LEU A 64 -14.31 -6.61 8.65
N ALA A 65 -15.56 -6.16 8.44
CA ALA A 65 -15.88 -4.73 8.44
C ALA A 65 -15.75 -4.11 9.85
N VAL A 66 -16.21 -4.82 10.89
CA VAL A 66 -16.14 -4.37 12.30
C VAL A 66 -14.71 -4.36 12.84
N GLU A 67 -13.92 -5.40 12.54
CA GLU A 67 -12.53 -5.51 13.00
C GLU A 67 -11.55 -4.67 12.16
N GLY A 68 -12.00 -4.11 11.05
CA GLY A 68 -11.16 -3.44 10.06
C GLY A 68 -11.69 -2.06 9.65
N MET A 69 -11.64 -1.81 8.34
CA MET A 69 -12.12 -0.57 7.73
C MET A 69 -13.19 -0.88 6.70
N GLN A 70 -14.27 -0.12 6.73
CA GLN A 70 -15.38 -0.19 5.79
C GLN A 70 -15.40 1.07 4.91
N PHE A 71 -15.40 0.90 3.59
CA PHE A 71 -15.51 2.00 2.65
C PHE A 71 -16.97 2.26 2.31
N THR A 72 -17.48 3.47 2.54
CA THR A 72 -18.86 3.84 2.14
C THR A 72 -18.95 4.36 0.70
N GLN A 73 -17.81 4.58 0.05
CA GLN A 73 -17.68 5.07 -1.33
C GLN A 73 -16.55 4.30 -2.04
N PHE A 74 -16.91 3.23 -2.76
CA PHE A 74 -15.99 2.39 -3.53
C PHE A 74 -16.60 2.12 -4.91
N TYR A 75 -15.88 2.47 -5.98
CA TYR A 75 -16.39 2.44 -7.34
C TYR A 75 -15.59 1.48 -8.23
N ASN A 76 -16.29 0.78 -9.12
CA ASN A 76 -15.70 -0.08 -10.14
C ASN A 76 -15.87 0.54 -11.54
N ASN A 77 -15.34 -0.12 -12.57
CA ASN A 77 -15.43 0.35 -13.96
C ASN A 77 -16.65 -0.22 -14.72
N ALA A 78 -17.73 -0.57 -14.01
CA ALA A 78 -19.01 -1.09 -14.51
C ALA A 78 -18.98 -2.39 -15.35
N LYS A 79 -17.80 -2.95 -15.63
CA LYS A 79 -17.61 -4.24 -16.32
C LYS A 79 -16.50 -5.05 -15.66
N CYS A 80 -16.63 -6.38 -15.73
CA CYS A 80 -15.65 -7.30 -15.16
C CYS A 80 -14.24 -7.08 -15.73
N THR A 81 -14.10 -6.96 -17.05
CA THR A 81 -12.79 -6.83 -17.71
C THR A 81 -12.08 -5.54 -17.33
N THR A 82 -12.78 -4.39 -17.38
CA THR A 82 -12.22 -3.08 -17.05
C THR A 82 -11.95 -2.92 -15.55
N THR A 83 -12.82 -3.46 -14.70
CA THR A 83 -12.63 -3.46 -13.24
C THR A 83 -11.41 -4.28 -12.85
N ARG A 84 -11.30 -5.52 -13.37
CA ARG A 84 -10.16 -6.41 -13.09
C ARG A 84 -8.86 -5.84 -13.66
N ALA A 85 -8.88 -5.24 -14.85
CA ALA A 85 -7.69 -4.60 -15.42
C ALA A 85 -7.18 -3.46 -14.52
N SER A 86 -8.07 -2.58 -14.04
CA SER A 86 -7.68 -1.52 -13.11
C SER A 86 -7.23 -2.04 -11.75
N LEU A 87 -7.91 -3.05 -11.20
CA LEU A 87 -7.52 -3.67 -9.94
C LEU A 87 -6.11 -4.26 -10.01
N LEU A 88 -5.77 -4.91 -11.11
CA LEU A 88 -4.48 -5.55 -11.30
C LEU A 88 -3.36 -4.56 -11.64
N THR A 89 -3.65 -3.43 -12.29
CA THR A 89 -2.58 -2.52 -12.77
C THR A 89 -2.50 -1.20 -12.00
N GLY A 90 -3.54 -0.84 -11.25
CA GLY A 90 -3.70 0.49 -10.67
C GLY A 90 -3.99 1.59 -11.70
N LEU A 91 -4.26 1.24 -12.96
CA LEU A 91 -4.46 2.18 -14.06
C LEU A 91 -5.93 2.23 -14.50
N TYR A 92 -6.41 3.41 -14.91
CA TYR A 92 -7.72 3.54 -15.53
C TYR A 92 -7.73 2.86 -16.91
N PRO A 93 -8.80 2.12 -17.29
CA PRO A 93 -8.83 1.41 -18.56
C PRO A 93 -8.86 2.42 -19.72
N ARG A 94 -8.03 2.20 -20.76
CA ARG A 94 -8.08 3.03 -21.96
C ARG A 94 -9.36 2.77 -22.74
N ASN A 95 -10.03 3.85 -23.14
CA ASN A 95 -11.21 3.79 -24.01
C ASN A 95 -10.84 3.10 -25.34
N GLY A 96 -11.55 2.03 -25.69
CA GLY A 96 -11.47 1.37 -27.01
C GLY A 96 -11.04 -0.10 -27.00
N GLY A 97 -10.41 -0.59 -25.92
CA GLY A 97 -9.98 -1.99 -25.86
C GLY A 97 -11.16 -2.94 -25.60
N ARG A 98 -11.55 -3.74 -26.61
CA ARG A 98 -12.47 -4.87 -26.41
C ARG A 98 -11.64 -6.08 -25.94
N GLY A 99 -11.66 -6.38 -24.64
CA GLY A 99 -11.04 -7.60 -24.10
C GLY A 99 -9.54 -7.49 -23.83
N ILE A 100 -8.73 -8.31 -24.53
CA ILE A 100 -7.29 -8.55 -24.28
C ILE A 100 -6.43 -7.27 -24.43
N GLU A 101 -6.92 -6.27 -25.16
CA GLU A 101 -6.20 -5.00 -25.39
C GLU A 101 -6.15 -4.05 -24.19
N LEU A 102 -6.78 -4.40 -23.06
CA LEU A 102 -6.70 -3.59 -21.84
C LEU A 102 -5.37 -3.73 -21.10
N LEU A 103 -4.67 -4.86 -21.27
CA LEU A 103 -3.37 -5.10 -20.66
C LEU A 103 -2.31 -5.19 -21.75
N THR A 104 -1.24 -4.42 -21.61
CA THR A 104 -0.06 -4.56 -22.48
C THR A 104 1.08 -5.20 -21.70
N PRO A 105 2.03 -5.90 -22.36
CA PRO A 105 3.14 -6.58 -21.67
C PRO A 105 4.04 -5.68 -20.84
N ASN A 106 3.97 -4.35 -21.03
CA ASN A 106 4.78 -3.37 -20.29
C ASN A 106 4.07 -2.82 -19.04
N MET A 107 2.86 -3.31 -18.72
CA MET A 107 2.14 -2.90 -17.51
C MET A 107 2.55 -3.79 -16.34
N LEU A 108 2.99 -3.15 -15.24
CA LEU A 108 3.25 -3.84 -13.98
C LEU A 108 1.93 -4.22 -13.32
N THR A 109 1.74 -5.50 -13.05
CA THR A 109 0.60 -5.99 -12.28
C THR A 109 0.87 -5.95 -10.78
N LEU A 110 -0.19 -5.97 -9.96
CA LEU A 110 -0.11 -6.05 -8.50
C LEU A 110 0.71 -7.28 -8.07
N GLY A 111 0.53 -8.42 -8.73
CA GLY A 111 1.29 -9.63 -8.45
C GLY A 111 2.79 -9.46 -8.73
N GLU A 112 3.15 -8.84 -9.86
CA GLU A 112 4.55 -8.55 -10.18
C GLU A 112 5.15 -7.51 -9.22
N ALA A 113 4.39 -6.47 -8.87
CA ALA A 113 4.81 -5.47 -7.88
C ALA A 113 5.06 -6.11 -6.51
N LEU A 114 4.17 -6.99 -6.05
CA LEU A 114 4.33 -7.75 -4.82
C LEU A 114 5.53 -8.70 -4.90
N LYS A 115 5.74 -9.36 -6.05
CA LYS A 115 6.90 -10.23 -6.27
C LYS A 115 8.22 -9.46 -6.23
N LEU A 116 8.28 -8.25 -6.80
CA LEU A 116 9.43 -7.35 -6.69
C LEU A 116 9.70 -6.92 -5.23
N ALA A 117 8.64 -6.80 -4.43
CA ALA A 117 8.78 -6.60 -2.99
C ALA A 117 9.24 -7.89 -2.27
N GLY A 118 9.15 -9.08 -2.87
CA GLY A 118 9.55 -10.37 -2.28
C GLY A 118 8.40 -11.15 -1.65
N TYR A 119 7.17 -10.89 -2.09
CA TYR A 119 6.02 -11.75 -1.83
C TYR A 119 5.96 -12.89 -2.87
N GLN A 120 5.16 -13.92 -2.58
CA GLN A 120 4.94 -15.08 -3.45
C GLN A 120 3.69 -14.89 -4.32
#